data_AF-A0A921FQ15-F1
#
_entry.id   AF-A0A921FQ15-F1
#
_cell.length_a   1.000
_cell.length_b   1.000
_cell.length_c   1.000
_cell.angle_alpha   90.00
_cell.angle_beta   90.00
_cell.angle_gamma   90.00
#
_symmetry.space_group_name_H-M   'P 1'
#
loop_
_entity.id
_entity.type
_entity.pdbx_description
1 polymer ?
#
loop_
_entity_poly.entity_id
_entity_poly.type
_entity_poly.pdbx_seq_one_letter_code
_entity_poly.pdbx_strand_id
1 'polypeptide(L)' 'MAAVTPEIYTRQQAEPRRQHIIEQVGDEQKFRKRGEAYELDAEELVLYDELLTLEYLLDD' A
#
# COMPACT_ATOMS: atom_id res chain seq x y z
N MET A 1 -2.69 16.28 -21.31
CA MET A 1 -2.21 14.91 -21.06
C MET A 1 -1.24 15.00 -19.90
N ALA A 2 -1.58 14.42 -18.75
CA ALA A 2 -0.66 14.36 -17.61
C ALA A 2 0.41 13.30 -17.92
N ALA A 3 1.69 13.65 -17.77
CA ALA A 3 2.76 12.68 -17.89
C ALA A 3 2.65 11.70 -16.72
N VAL A 4 2.46 10.42 -17.03
CA VAL A 4 2.47 9.35 -16.04
C VAL A 4 3.93 8.94 -15.87
N THR A 5 4.56 9.36 -14.78
CA THR A 5 5.92 8.93 -14.44
C THR A 5 5.81 7.62 -13.66
N PRO A 6 6.31 6.48 -14.19
CA PRO A 6 6.29 5.25 -13.42
C PRO A 6 7.24 5.37 -12.23
N GLU A 7 6.72 5.14 -11.02
CA GLU A 7 7.55 4.98 -9.83
C GLU A 7 8.22 3.61 -9.89
N ILE A 8 9.55 3.60 -10.03
CA ILE A 8 10.35 2.37 -10.05
C ILE A 8 10.69 2.01 -8.61
N TYR A 9 9.91 1.10 -8.02
CA TYR A 9 10.28 0.46 -6.77
C TYR A 9 11.22 -0.71 -7.06
N THR A 10 12.44 -0.63 -6.55
CA THR A 10 13.27 -1.84 -6.42
C THR A 10 12.74 -2.68 -5.27
N ARG A 11 12.92 -4.01 -5.30
CA ARG A 11 12.49 -4.91 -4.21
C ARG A 11 13.02 -4.46 -2.83
N GLN A 12 14.26 -3.95 -2.81
CA GLN A 12 14.91 -3.39 -1.61
C GLN A 12 14.26 -2.10 -1.07
N GLN A 13 13.47 -1.41 -1.88
CA GLN A 13 12.69 -0.23 -1.50
C GLN A 13 11.23 -0.58 -1.18
N ALA A 14 10.70 -1.64 -1.80
CA ALA A 14 9.33 -2.08 -1.60
C ALA A 14 9.09 -2.67 -0.20
N GLU A 15 10.01 -3.50 0.31
CA GLU A 15 9.94 -4.05 1.68
C GLU A 15 9.87 -2.96 2.77
N PRO A 16 10.82 -2.00 2.85
CA PRO A 16 10.76 -0.97 3.88
C PRO A 16 9.56 -0.05 3.71
N ARG A 17 9.08 0.18 2.47
CA ARG A 17 7.87 0.96 2.24
C ARG A 17 6.62 0.25 2.75
N ARG A 18 6.49 -1.07 2.48
CA ARG A 18 5.40 -1.89 3.04
C ARG A 18 5.42 -1.85 4.56
N GLN A 19 6.60 -2.00 5.16
CA GLN A 19 6.74 -1.97 6.61
C GLN A 19 6.35 -0.60 7.20
N HIS A 20 6.72 0.51 6.53
CA HIS A 20 6.30 1.84 6.94
C HIS A 20 4.78 2.01 6.88
N ILE A 21 4.11 1.49 5.83
CA ILE A 21 2.65 1.53 5.73
C ILE A 21 2.03 0.72 6.87
N ILE A 22 2.54 -0.49 7.15
CA ILE A 22 2.08 -1.34 8.26
C ILE A 22 2.26 -0.63 9.61
N GLU A 23 3.39 0.04 9.84
CA GLU A 23 3.64 0.83 11.05
C GLU A 23 2.68 2.02 11.18
N GLN A 24 2.31 2.67 10.06
CA GLN A 24 1.33 3.76 10.06
C GLN A 24 -0.09 3.29 10.38
N VAL A 25 -0.52 2.15 9.81
CA VAL A 25 -1.88 1.62 10.04
C VAL A 25 -1.99 0.79 11.31
N GLY A 26 -0.86 0.34 11.86
CA GLY A 26 -0.72 -0.44 13.08
C GLY A 26 -1.12 -1.91 12.94
N ASP A 27 -2.35 -2.18 12.49
CA ASP A 27 -2.90 -3.53 12.35
C ASP A 27 -3.25 -3.81 10.89
N GLU A 28 -2.32 -4.47 10.18
CA GLU A 28 -2.44 -4.82 8.76
C GLU A 28 -3.70 -5.65 8.48
N GLN A 29 -4.04 -6.64 9.31
CA GLN A 29 -5.21 -7.48 9.06
C GLN A 29 -6.50 -6.70 9.22
N LYS A 30 -6.59 -5.87 10.26
CA LYS A 30 -7.76 -5.02 10.48
C LYS A 30 -7.88 -3.98 9.37
N PHE A 31 -6.76 -3.41 8.92
CA PHE A 31 -6.72 -2.47 7.82
C PHE A 31 -7.19 -3.11 6.50
N ARG A 32 -6.71 -4.31 6.19
CA ARG A 32 -7.18 -5.08 5.01
C ARG A 32 -8.68 -5.35 5.05
N LYS A 33 -9.21 -5.82 6.19
CA LYS A 33 -10.65 -6.06 6.34
C LYS A 33 -11.48 -4.80 6.12
N ARG A 34 -11.01 -3.65 6.61
CA ARG A 34 -11.67 -2.35 6.38
C ARG A 34 -11.58 -1.93 4.91
N GLY A 35 -10.44 -2.17 4.26
CA GLY A 35 -10.26 -1.93 2.82
C GLY A 35 -11.23 -2.75 1.97
N GLU A 36 -11.33 -4.05 2.24
CA GLU A 36 -12.28 -4.96 1.57
C GLU A 36 -13.75 -4.57 1.83
N ALA A 37 -14.04 -4.00 3.01
CA ALA A 37 -15.37 -3.52 3.39
C ALA A 37 -15.69 -2.09 2.88
N TYR A 38 -14.76 -1.43 2.17
CA TYR A 38 -14.89 -0.03 1.72
C TYR A 38 -15.10 0.97 2.90
N GLU A 39 -14.52 0.67 4.06
CA GLU A 39 -14.61 1.47 5.30
C GLU A 39 -13.36 2.33 5.56
N LEU A 40 -12.52 2.51 4.54
CA LEU A 40 -11.33 3.36 4.59
C LEU A 40 -11.67 4.78 4.13
N ASP A 41 -11.08 5.77 4.79
CA ASP A 41 -11.12 7.15 4.31
C ASP A 41 -10.23 7.35 3.07
N ALA A 42 -10.25 8.56 2.48
CA ALA A 42 -9.50 8.84 1.26
C ALA A 42 -7.99 8.71 1.42
N GLU A 43 -7.43 9.01 2.60
CA GLU A 43 -5.99 8.93 2.86
C GLU A 43 -5.59 7.46 3.11
N GLU A 44 -6.41 6.74 3.86
CA GLU A 44 -6.28 5.30 4.09
C GLU A 44 -6.43 4.50 2.79
N LEU A 45 -7.32 4.90 1.87
CA LEU A 45 -7.47 4.24 0.57
C LEU A 45 -6.20 4.32 -0.28
N VAL A 46 -5.49 5.46 -0.24
CA VAL A 46 -4.21 5.61 -0.94
C VAL A 46 -3.17 4.65 -0.35
N LEU A 47 -3.09 4.56 0.97
CA LEU A 47 -2.18 3.63 1.65
C LEU A 47 -2.53 2.16 1.37
N TYR A 48 -3.82 1.84 1.25
CA TYR A 48 -4.29 0.50 0.92
C TYR A 48 -3.97 0.09 -0.52
N ASP A 49 -4.19 0.98 -1.49
CA ASP A 49 -3.83 0.74 -2.89
C ASP A 49 -2.31 0.61 -3.07
N GLU A 50 -1.54 1.45 -2.36
CA GLU A 50 -0.08 1.35 -2.33
C GLU A 50 0.37 0.04 -1.71
N LEU A 51 -0.24 -0.39 -0.60
CA LEU A 51 0.06 -1.67 0.05
C LEU A 51 -0.16 -2.86 -0.89
N LEU A 52 -1.31 -2.91 -1.58
CA LEU A 52 -1.62 -3.97 -2.55
C LEU A 52 -0.64 -3.97 -3.73
N THR A 53 -0.24 -2.78 -4.19
CA THR A 53 0.77 -2.65 -5.25
C THR A 53 2.13 -3.19 -4.80
N LEU A 54 2.53 -2.92 -3.56
CA LEU A 54 3.78 -3.43 -2.99
C LEU A 54 3.73 -4.95 -2.79
N GLU A 55 2.61 -5.51 -2.34
CA GLU A 55 2.40 -6.97 -2.24
C GLU A 55 2.56 -7.65 -3.60
N TYR A 56 1.90 -7.10 -4.63
CA TYR A 56 2.06 -7.56 -6.00
C TYR A 56 3.52 -7.51 -6.48
N LEU A 57 4.25 -6.44 -6.15
CA LEU A 57 5.67 -6.30 -6.51
C LEU A 57 6.59 -7.25 -5.73
N LEU A 58 6.20 -7.63 -4.51
CA LEU A 58 6.97 -8.51 -3.63
C LEU A 58 6.67 -10.00 -3.86
N ASP A 59 5.62 -10.32 -4.61
CA ASP A 59 5.11 -11.68 -4.82
C ASP A 59 4.62 -12.31 -3.49
N ASP A 60 4.00 -11.49 -2.63
CA ASP A 60 3.48 -11.86 -1.29
C ASP A 60 1.95 -11.72 -1.21
#